data_AF-A0A970Q9U5-F1
#
_entry.id   AF-A0A970Q9U5-F1
#
_cell.length_a   1.000
_cell.length_b   1.000
_cell.length_c   1.000
_cell.angle_alpha   90.00
_cell.angle_beta   90.00
_cell.angle_gamma   90.00
#
_symmetry.space_group_name_H-M   'P 1'
#
loop_
_entity.id
_entity.type
_entity.pdbx_description
1 polymer ?
#
loop_
_entity_poly.entity_id
_entity_poly.type
_entity_poly.pdbx_seq_one_letter_code
_entity_poly.pdbx_strand_id
1 'polypeptide(L)'
;GLSQLDDASVEEILRRVKGIGRWTAQYVALRGLGRWDVFPVDDVGGQNKVRDWLGLAARPDAAQMERLLAPYEPYRGLIYFHLLLHQLAAAGSVEV
;
A
#
# COMPACT_ATOMS: atom_id res chain seq x y z
N GLY A 1 -10.82 -19.82 -6.43
CA GLY A 1 -10.81 -18.43 -6.95
C GLY A 1 -9.77 -17.62 -6.21
N LEU A 2 -9.42 -16.41 -6.67
CA LEU A 2 -8.38 -15.56 -6.05
C LEU A 2 -8.59 -15.31 -4.54
N SER A 3 -9.82 -15.41 -4.04
CA SER A 3 -10.17 -15.26 -2.62
C SER A 3 -9.61 -16.35 -1.69
N GLN A 4 -9.17 -17.50 -2.22
CA GLN A 4 -8.68 -18.64 -1.42
C GLN A 4 -7.14 -18.73 -1.39
N LEU A 5 -6.46 -17.81 -2.06
CA LEU A 5 -5.00 -17.79 -2.16
C LEU A 5 -4.42 -16.81 -1.13
N ASP A 6 -3.16 -17.02 -0.75
CA ASP A 6 -2.38 -16.02 -0.01
C ASP A 6 -2.07 -14.79 -0.88
N ASP A 7 -1.67 -13.69 -0.25
CA ASP A 7 -1.47 -12.41 -0.92
C ASP A 7 -0.33 -12.44 -1.96
N ALA A 8 0.73 -13.24 -1.72
CA ALA A 8 1.84 -13.38 -2.66
C ALA A 8 1.40 -14.16 -3.92
N SER A 9 0.61 -15.22 -3.74
CA SER A 9 0.01 -15.98 -4.84
C SER A 9 -0.96 -15.13 -5.66
N VAL A 10 -1.75 -14.27 -5.01
CA VAL A 10 -2.63 -13.31 -5.71
C VAL A 10 -1.80 -12.32 -6.53
N GLU A 11 -0.76 -11.72 -5.96
CA GLU A 11 0.11 -10.77 -6.67
C GLU A 11 0.73 -11.42 -7.92
N GLU A 12 1.30 -12.62 -7.77
CA GLU A 12 1.95 -13.35 -8.85
C GLU A 12 0.97 -13.66 -9.99
N ILE A 13 -0.25 -14.10 -9.68
CA ILE A 13 -1.26 -14.36 -10.70
C ILE A 13 -1.67 -13.08 -11.43
N LEU A 14 -1.87 -11.98 -10.71
CA LEU A 14 -2.24 -10.70 -11.31
C LEU A 14 -1.15 -10.18 -12.26
N ARG A 15 0.13 -10.35 -11.90
CA ARG A 15 1.28 -9.92 -12.71
C ARG A 15 1.47 -10.72 -14.00
N ARG A 16 0.78 -11.86 -14.19
CA ARG A 16 0.78 -12.60 -15.45
C ARG A 16 -0.02 -11.89 -16.55
N VAL A 17 -0.88 -10.94 -16.20
CA VAL A 17 -1.62 -10.13 -17.17
C VAL A 17 -0.70 -9.04 -17.73
N LYS A 18 -0.56 -9.00 -19.07
CA LYS A 18 0.28 -8.01 -19.74
C LYS A 18 -0.13 -6.58 -19.33
N GLY A 19 0.83 -5.82 -18.81
CA GLY A 19 0.62 -4.45 -18.34
C GLY A 19 0.38 -4.31 -16.84
N ILE A 20 0.22 -5.41 -16.08
CA ILE A 20 0.09 -5.38 -14.63
C ILE A 20 1.47 -5.59 -13.97
N GLY A 21 2.02 -4.51 -13.41
CA GLY A 21 3.22 -4.55 -12.58
C GLY A 21 2.90 -4.81 -11.10
N ARG A 22 3.94 -4.93 -10.25
CA ARG A 22 3.83 -5.13 -8.79
C ARG A 22 2.90 -4.11 -8.14
N TRP A 23 3.10 -2.82 -8.40
CA TRP A 23 2.26 -1.76 -7.86
C TRP A 23 0.77 -1.97 -8.18
N THR A 24 0.42 -2.22 -9.46
CA THR A 24 -0.96 -2.43 -9.87
C THR A 24 -1.56 -3.69 -9.24
N ALA A 25 -0.79 -4.78 -9.18
CA ALA A 25 -1.22 -6.02 -8.55
C ALA A 25 -1.54 -5.83 -7.06
N GLN A 26 -0.65 -5.17 -6.32
CA GLN A 26 -0.83 -4.87 -4.90
C GLN A 26 -2.01 -3.92 -4.66
N TYR A 27 -2.17 -2.91 -5.53
CA TYR A 27 -3.31 -1.99 -5.44
C TYR A 27 -4.65 -2.72 -5.67
N VAL A 28 -4.71 -3.61 -6.66
CA VAL A 28 -5.89 -4.45 -6.90
C VAL A 28 -6.15 -5.41 -5.73
N ALA A 29 -5.11 -6.02 -5.16
CA ALA A 29 -5.26 -6.87 -3.99
C ALA A 29 -5.88 -6.08 -2.81
N LEU A 30 -5.37 -4.88 -2.53
CA LEU A 30 -5.87 -4.02 -1.47
C LEU A 30 -7.30 -3.50 -1.73
N ARG A 31 -7.50 -2.74 -2.82
CA ARG A 31 -8.76 -2.01 -3.10
C ARG A 31 -9.83 -2.90 -3.74
N GLY A 32 -9.43 -3.85 -4.58
CA GLY A 32 -10.35 -4.69 -5.35
C GLY A 32 -10.71 -5.99 -4.66
N LEU A 33 -9.78 -6.59 -3.92
CA LEU A 33 -9.97 -7.89 -3.26
C LEU A 33 -10.04 -7.82 -1.73
N GLY A 34 -9.91 -6.64 -1.13
CA GLY A 34 -10.03 -6.43 0.32
C GLY A 34 -8.89 -7.05 1.12
N ARG A 35 -7.69 -7.18 0.54
CA ARG A 35 -6.50 -7.69 1.25
C ARG A 35 -5.90 -6.59 2.11
N TRP A 36 -6.37 -6.47 3.35
CA TRP A 36 -6.05 -5.34 4.25
C TRP A 36 -4.61 -5.29 4.74
N ASP A 37 -3.83 -6.35 4.53
CA ASP A 37 -2.40 -6.36 4.86
C ASP A 37 -1.49 -5.98 3.68
N VAL A 38 -2.05 -5.74 2.49
CA VAL A 38 -1.26 -5.40 1.31
C VAL A 38 -1.10 -3.89 1.19
N PHE A 39 0.12 -3.40 1.39
CA PHE A 39 0.50 -2.02 1.07
C PHE A 39 1.22 -1.98 -0.29
N PRO A 40 0.80 -1.13 -1.26
CA PRO A 40 1.52 -0.94 -2.51
C PRO A 40 2.89 -0.25 -2.32
N VAL A 41 3.94 -1.01 -1.97
CA VAL A 41 5.22 -0.44 -1.49
C VAL A 41 6.00 0.34 -2.55
N ASP A 42 5.71 0.11 -3.83
CA ASP A 42 6.28 0.84 -4.97
C ASP A 42 5.52 2.14 -5.28
N ASP A 43 4.48 2.48 -4.50
CA ASP A 43 3.71 3.72 -4.69
C ASP A 43 4.55 4.93 -4.28
N VAL A 44 4.97 5.73 -5.26
CA VAL A 44 5.77 6.94 -5.00
C VAL A 44 5.04 7.92 -4.08
N GLY A 45 3.72 8.06 -4.22
CA GLY A 45 2.90 8.88 -3.33
C GLY A 45 2.84 8.30 -1.92
N GLY A 46 2.64 6.99 -1.80
CA GLY A 46 2.66 6.23 -0.55
C GLY A 46 4.00 6.34 0.18
N GLN A 47 5.11 6.18 -0.52
CA GLN A 47 6.46 6.35 0.03
C GLN A 47 6.70 7.77 0.54
N ASN A 48 6.29 8.80 -0.23
CA ASN A 48 6.37 10.19 0.22
C ASN A 48 5.54 10.43 1.48
N LYS A 49 4.34 9.85 1.55
CA LYS A 49 3.47 9.96 2.73
C LYS A 49 4.04 9.28 3.96
N VAL A 50 4.64 8.09 3.80
CA VAL A 50 5.31 7.40 4.91
C VAL A 50 6.52 8.21 5.38
N ARG A 51 7.30 8.78 4.47
CA ARG A 51 8.38 9.72 4.83
C ARG A 51 7.85 10.85 5.70
N ASP A 52 6.82 11.55 5.23
CA ASP A 52 6.28 12.72 5.93
C ASP A 52 5.65 12.33 7.27
N TRP A 53 4.92 11.23 7.33
CA TRP A 53 4.28 10.72 8.54
C TRP A 53 5.29 10.33 9.63
N LEU A 54 6.39 9.69 9.25
CA LEU A 54 7.43 9.24 10.18
C LEU A 54 8.58 10.25 10.34
N GLY A 55 8.50 11.42 9.69
CA GLY A 55 9.54 12.45 9.75
C GLY A 55 10.90 12.00 9.20
N LEU A 56 10.92 11.13 8.18
CA LEU A 56 12.16 10.59 7.61
C LEU A 56 12.89 11.64 6.76
N ALA A 57 14.22 11.64 6.82
CA ALA A 57 15.04 12.57 6.04
C ALA A 57 14.96 12.34 4.51
N ALA A 58 14.67 11.11 4.08
CA ALA A 58 14.60 10.74 2.67
C ALA A 58 13.40 9.82 2.41
N ARG A 59 12.94 9.78 1.16
CA ARG A 59 11.88 8.87 0.73
C ARG A 59 12.37 7.43 0.86
N PRO A 60 11.67 6.55 1.62
CA PRO A 60 12.05 5.16 1.73
C PRO A 60 11.87 4.42 0.40
N ASP A 61 12.79 3.52 0.08
CA ASP A 61 12.63 2.53 -0.98
C ASP A 61 11.68 1.39 -0.57
N ALA A 62 11.36 0.48 -1.51
CA ALA A 62 10.43 -0.61 -1.24
C ALA A 62 10.86 -1.53 -0.08
N ALA A 63 12.16 -1.81 0.05
CA ALA A 63 12.68 -2.67 1.12
C ALA A 63 12.62 -1.97 2.48
N GLN A 64 12.85 -0.67 2.52
CA GLN A 64 12.67 0.17 3.71
C GLN A 64 11.19 0.24 4.09
N MET A 65 10.29 0.41 3.11
CA MET A 65 8.84 0.39 3.33
C MET A 65 8.39 -0.91 3.99
N GLU A 66 8.85 -2.07 3.50
CA GLU A 66 8.52 -3.37 4.11
C GLU A 66 8.91 -3.43 5.59
N ARG A 67 10.12 -2.95 5.95
CA ARG A 67 10.57 -2.91 7.35
C ARG A 67 9.80 -1.91 8.21
N LEU A 68 9.54 -0.72 7.68
CA LEU A 68 8.82 0.34 8.39
C LEU A 68 7.36 -0.04 8.64
N LEU A 69 6.76 -0.81 7.73
CA LEU A 69 5.36 -1.22 7.82
C LEU A 69 5.16 -2.54 8.56
N ALA A 70 6.20 -3.36 8.75
CA ALA A 70 6.10 -4.65 9.45
C ALA A 70 5.37 -4.58 10.82
N PRO A 71 5.54 -3.54 11.67
CA PRO A 71 4.82 -3.45 12.94
C PRO A 71 3.29 -3.32 12.82
N TYR A 72 2.77 -3.02 11.62
CA TYR A 72 1.34 -2.82 11.38
C TYR A 72 0.64 -4.06 10.81
N GLU A 73 1.31 -5.21 10.76
CA GLU A 73 0.63 -6.48 10.45
C GLU A 73 -0.50 -6.76 11.46
N PRO A 74 -1.65 -7.31 11.03
CA PRO A 74 -2.03 -7.73 9.67
C PRO A 74 -2.81 -6.64 8.90
N TYR A 75 -2.54 -5.36 9.14
CA TYR A 75 -3.32 -4.22 8.65
C TYR A 75 -2.49 -3.18 7.89
N ARG A 76 -1.36 -3.58 7.30
CA ARG A 76 -0.45 -2.62 6.62
C ARG A 76 -1.15 -1.85 5.50
N GLY A 77 -2.06 -2.48 4.77
CA GLY A 77 -2.87 -1.82 3.75
C GLY A 77 -3.82 -0.75 4.28
N LEU A 78 -4.26 -0.84 5.55
CA LEU A 78 -5.06 0.22 6.17
C LEU A 78 -4.25 1.49 6.42
N ILE A 79 -2.93 1.38 6.64
CA ILE A 79 -2.04 2.54 6.73
C ILE A 79 -2.04 3.32 5.41
N TYR A 80 -2.09 2.63 4.26
CA TYR A 80 -2.20 3.29 2.96
C TYR A 80 -3.45 4.18 2.90
N PHE A 81 -4.61 3.66 3.29
CA PHE A 81 -5.85 4.47 3.33
C PHE A 81 -5.81 5.61 4.32
N HIS A 82 -5.30 5.36 5.53
CA HIS A 82 -5.11 6.39 6.54
C HIS A 82 -4.28 7.56 5.99
N LEU A 83 -3.17 7.28 5.32
CA LEU A 83 -2.29 8.31 4.74
C LEU A 83 -2.92 9.06 3.57
N LEU A 84 -3.81 8.43 2.81
CA LEU A 84 -4.60 9.12 1.77
C LEU A 84 -5.63 10.07 2.40
N LEU A 85 -6.41 9.57 3.37
CA LEU A 85 -7.43 10.35 4.08
C LEU A 85 -6.82 11.50 4.86
N HIS A 86 -5.71 11.27 5.56
CA HIS A 86 -4.97 12.31 6.29
C HIS A 86 -4.56 13.46 5.38
N GLN A 87 -4.15 13.18 4.13
CA GLN A 87 -3.82 14.26 3.19
C GLN A 87 -5.06 15.03 2.75
N LEU A 88 -6.17 14.34 2.48
CA LEU A 88 -7.42 15.02 2.10
C LEU A 88 -7.92 15.90 3.25
N ALA A 89 -7.82 15.44 4.48
CA ALA A 89 -8.14 16.20 5.68
C ALA A 89 -7.23 17.42 5.84
N ALA A 90 -5.91 17.23 5.71
CA ALA A 90 -4.93 18.33 5.76
C ALA A 90 -5.13 19.37 4.64
N ALA A 91 -5.69 18.95 3.50
CA ALA A 91 -6.07 19.83 2.39
C ALA A 91 -7.45 20.49 2.57
N GLY A 92 -8.14 20.26 3.69
CA GLY A 92 -9.50 20.77 3.95
C GLY A 92 -10.56 20.20 2.99
N SER A 93 -10.27 19.08 2.33
CA SER A 93 -11.15 18.48 1.33
C SER A 93 -12.18 17.52 1.94
N VAL A 94 -11.93 17.03 3.15
CA VAL A 94 -12.79 16.10 3.89
C VAL A 94 -12.66 16.40 5.39
N GLU A 95 -13.77 16.36 6.13
CA GLU A 95 -13.76 16.34 7.60
C GLU A 95 -13.60 14.90 8.08
N VAL A 96 -12.65 14.65 8.99
CA VAL A 96 -12.35 13.33 9.55
C VAL A 96 -12.60 13.33 11.04
#